data_AF-A0A920UZ57-F1
#
_entry.id   AF-A0A920UZ57-F1
#
_cell.length_a   1.000
_cell.length_b   1.000
_cell.length_c   1.000
_cell.angle_alpha   90.00
_cell.angle_beta   90.00
_cell.angle_gamma   90.00
#
_symmetry.space_group_name_H-M   'P 1'
#
loop_
_entity.id
_entity.type
_entity.pdbx_description
1 polymer ?
#
loop_
_entity_poly.entity_id
_entity_poly.type
_entity_poly.pdbx_seq_one_letter_code
_entity_poly.pdbx_strand_id
1 'polypeptide(L)'
;MNSRRFDWGFYSEPEPGLNGRRLHCPRGRGLGGSSSINGMVYVRGHACDFDEWEERGALGWSYRDCLPYFRKAENWIGGENEYRGGHGLLPVGIGNGMQGNPLYQAFISAGEQAGYPRTDDYNGYQQEGFGGYHMTVGGGVRASSAQAYLRPILGRSNLRVVTQSQVHRIVLEGRRAVAVVYEFDGHEFQLGAQAEVIVCAGAIGSPVILQRSGIGPAAHLSDMGIAVVHPLEGVGQNLQDHRERFTCSIAVGNRSR
;
A
#
# COMPACT_ATOMS: atom_id res chain seq x y z
N MET A 1 12.51 7.73 10.29
CA MET A 1 11.89 6.60 9.56
C MET A 1 12.44 5.23 9.99
N ASN A 2 13.72 5.07 10.34
CA ASN A 2 14.32 3.75 10.67
C ASN A 2 14.16 3.29 12.14
N SER A 3 13.06 3.61 12.82
CA SER A 3 12.84 3.12 14.18
C SER A 3 12.07 1.81 14.16
N ARG A 4 12.60 0.75 14.79
CA ARG A 4 11.90 -0.55 14.97
C ARG A 4 10.55 -0.43 15.70
N ARG A 5 10.27 0.73 16.31
CA ARG A 5 8.98 1.03 16.94
C ARG A 5 7.87 1.19 15.90
N PHE A 6 8.16 1.81 14.75
CA PHE A 6 7.17 2.18 13.74
C PHE A 6 7.42 1.55 12.37
N ASP A 7 8.52 0.83 12.22
CA ASP A 7 8.89 0.08 11.03
C ASP A 7 9.19 -1.37 11.43
N TRP A 8 8.70 -2.33 10.65
CA TRP A 8 9.06 -3.73 10.78
C TRP A 8 10.53 -3.99 10.48
N GLY A 9 11.19 -3.12 9.69
CA GLY A 9 12.62 -3.19 9.44
C GLY A 9 13.04 -4.40 8.62
N PHE A 10 12.21 -4.80 7.66
CA PHE A 10 12.54 -5.90 6.76
C PHE A 10 13.68 -5.52 5.82
N TYR A 11 14.44 -6.53 5.42
CA TYR A 11 15.47 -6.43 4.40
C TYR A 11 15.30 -7.56 3.41
N SER A 12 15.59 -7.29 2.14
CA SER A 12 15.72 -8.35 1.15
C SER A 12 16.87 -9.31 1.50
N GLU A 13 16.84 -10.48 0.88
CA GLU A 13 18.04 -11.30 0.75
C GLU A 13 19.07 -10.59 -0.16
N PRO A 14 20.35 -11.01 -0.16
CA PRO A 14 21.35 -10.46 -1.06
C PRO A 14 20.91 -10.55 -2.52
N GLU A 15 20.71 -9.40 -3.16
CA GLU A 15 20.16 -9.32 -4.52
C GLU A 15 21.27 -9.58 -5.57
N PRO A 16 21.21 -10.68 -6.35
CA PRO A 16 22.25 -11.01 -7.32
C PRO A 16 22.39 -9.91 -8.39
N GLY A 17 21.25 -9.35 -8.82
CA GLY A 17 21.20 -8.24 -9.79
C GLY A 17 21.68 -6.90 -9.25
N LEU A 18 22.05 -6.80 -7.96
CA LEU A 18 22.50 -5.57 -7.31
C LEU A 18 23.82 -5.76 -6.55
N ASN A 19 24.68 -6.65 -7.03
CA ASN A 19 25.99 -6.98 -6.45
C ASN A 19 25.90 -7.48 -4.99
N GLY A 20 24.90 -8.31 -4.68
CA GLY A 20 24.72 -8.90 -3.35
C GLY A 20 24.26 -7.89 -2.28
N ARG A 21 23.83 -6.70 -2.67
CA ARG A 21 23.28 -5.72 -1.72
C ARG A 21 21.95 -6.22 -1.16
N ARG A 22 21.74 -5.94 0.11
CA ARG A 22 20.43 -6.08 0.76
C ARG A 22 19.72 -4.74 0.73
N LEU A 23 18.46 -4.77 0.30
CA LEU A 23 17.63 -3.57 0.24
C LEU A 23 16.78 -3.48 1.49
N HIS A 24 16.64 -2.26 2.01
CA HIS A 24 15.70 -1.99 3.09
C HIS A 24 14.27 -1.96 2.54
N CYS A 25 13.36 -2.71 3.16
CA CYS A 25 11.97 -2.84 2.75
C CYS A 25 11.05 -2.33 3.88
N PRO A 26 10.93 -1.00 4.08
CA PRO A 26 10.21 -0.43 5.21
C PRO A 26 8.72 -0.75 5.15
N ARG A 27 8.15 -1.22 6.27
CA ARG A 27 6.71 -1.50 6.41
C ARG A 27 6.22 -0.95 7.72
N GLY A 28 5.14 -0.15 7.66
CA GLY A 28 4.65 0.55 8.83
C GLY A 28 4.14 -0.42 9.90
N ARG A 29 4.63 -0.27 11.13
CA ARG A 29 4.23 -1.02 12.31
C ARG A 29 3.37 -0.14 13.22
N GLY A 30 2.06 -0.38 13.19
CA GLY A 30 1.07 0.36 13.98
C GLY A 30 -0.25 0.52 13.25
N LEU A 31 -1.21 1.19 13.87
CA LEU A 31 -2.49 1.49 13.23
C LEU A 31 -2.26 2.34 11.97
N GLY A 32 -2.86 1.90 10.86
CA GLY A 32 -2.71 2.49 9.54
C GLY A 32 -1.60 1.85 8.69
N GLY A 33 -0.77 1.00 9.30
CA GLY A 33 0.31 0.28 8.60
C GLY A 33 1.23 1.23 7.84
N SER A 34 1.60 0.85 6.61
CA SER A 34 2.51 1.65 5.78
C SER A 34 1.98 3.04 5.40
N SER A 35 0.65 3.28 5.41
CA SER A 35 0.11 4.62 5.14
C SER A 35 0.51 5.67 6.20
N SER A 36 0.90 5.21 7.40
CA SER A 36 1.40 6.06 8.47
C SER A 36 2.86 6.50 8.27
N ILE A 37 3.60 5.86 7.35
CA ILE A 37 5.02 6.15 7.10
C ILE A 37 5.38 6.41 5.63
N ASN A 38 4.47 6.21 4.68
CA ASN A 38 4.73 6.36 3.23
C ASN A 38 4.96 7.83 2.81
N GLY A 39 5.31 8.05 1.54
CA GLY A 39 5.51 9.38 0.95
C GLY A 39 4.24 10.21 0.69
N MET A 40 3.05 9.70 1.04
CA MET A 40 1.73 10.32 0.84
C MET A 40 1.30 10.58 -0.61
N VAL A 41 2.16 10.34 -1.60
CA VAL A 41 1.80 10.45 -3.02
C VAL A 41 0.60 9.55 -3.30
N TYR A 42 -0.42 10.11 -3.94
CA TYR A 42 -1.66 9.43 -4.30
C TYR A 42 -1.73 9.23 -5.81
N VAL A 43 -1.41 8.01 -6.25
CA VAL A 43 -1.54 7.54 -7.63
C VAL A 43 -2.35 6.26 -7.61
N ARG A 44 -3.36 6.16 -8.49
CA ARG A 44 -4.21 4.97 -8.59
C ARG A 44 -3.54 3.84 -9.37
N GLY A 45 -2.93 4.15 -10.51
CA GLY A 45 -2.47 3.19 -11.52
C GLY A 45 -3.09 3.53 -12.89
N HIS A 46 -2.51 3.04 -13.98
CA HIS A 46 -3.04 3.26 -15.33
C HIS A 46 -4.27 2.39 -15.57
N ALA A 47 -5.25 2.83 -16.38
CA ALA A 47 -6.46 2.07 -16.65
C ALA A 47 -6.15 0.67 -17.20
N CYS A 48 -5.19 0.58 -18.12
CA CYS A 48 -4.70 -0.68 -18.68
C CYS A 48 -4.14 -1.65 -17.62
N ASP A 49 -3.61 -1.17 -16.48
CA ASP A 49 -3.13 -2.06 -15.42
C ASP A 49 -4.28 -2.88 -14.82
N PHE A 50 -5.46 -2.26 -14.68
CA PHE A 50 -6.67 -2.90 -14.14
C PHE A 50 -7.40 -3.73 -15.19
N ASP A 51 -7.44 -3.24 -16.42
CA ASP A 51 -8.03 -4.01 -17.53
C ASP A 51 -7.23 -5.30 -17.78
N GLU A 52 -5.90 -5.24 -17.66
CA GLU A 52 -5.05 -6.44 -17.70
C GLU A 52 -5.36 -7.43 -16.55
N TRP A 53 -5.76 -6.95 -15.36
CA TRP A 53 -6.18 -7.86 -14.27
C TRP A 53 -7.42 -8.65 -14.67
N GLU A 54 -8.41 -7.99 -15.27
CA GLU A 54 -9.62 -8.66 -15.77
C GLU A 54 -9.30 -9.64 -16.91
N GLU A 55 -8.46 -9.23 -17.87
CA GLU A 55 -7.99 -10.11 -18.96
C GLU A 55 -7.28 -11.36 -18.42
N ARG A 56 -6.59 -11.24 -17.27
CA ARG A 56 -5.93 -12.35 -16.58
C ARG A 56 -6.85 -13.15 -15.65
N GLY A 57 -8.14 -12.85 -15.64
CA GLY A 57 -9.18 -13.64 -14.96
C GLY A 57 -9.70 -13.05 -13.64
N ALA A 58 -9.26 -11.86 -13.23
CA ALA A 58 -9.85 -11.14 -12.11
C ALA A 58 -11.14 -10.41 -12.56
N LEU A 59 -12.19 -11.19 -12.83
CA LEU A 59 -13.46 -10.67 -13.35
C LEU A 59 -14.03 -9.57 -12.44
N GLY A 60 -14.46 -8.45 -13.02
CA GLY A 60 -14.98 -7.30 -12.29
C GLY A 60 -13.92 -6.40 -11.66
N TRP A 61 -12.65 -6.56 -12.05
CA TRP A 61 -11.53 -5.70 -11.62
C TRP A 61 -11.01 -4.78 -12.73
N SER A 62 -11.75 -4.61 -13.84
CA SER A 62 -11.44 -3.61 -14.86
C SER A 62 -11.37 -2.20 -14.28
N TYR A 63 -10.74 -1.25 -14.98
CA TYR A 63 -10.68 0.13 -14.49
C TYR A 63 -12.08 0.72 -14.27
N ARG A 64 -13.01 0.41 -15.18
CA ARG A 64 -14.40 0.85 -15.10
C ARG A 64 -15.09 0.36 -13.82
N ASP A 65 -14.85 -0.88 -13.41
CA ASP A 65 -15.46 -1.46 -12.22
C ASP A 65 -14.81 -0.96 -10.93
N CYS A 66 -13.52 -0.64 -10.98
CA CYS A 66 -12.76 -0.08 -9.86
C CYS A 66 -13.03 1.42 -9.65
N LEU A 67 -13.34 2.17 -10.71
CA LEU A 67 -13.51 3.63 -10.65
C LEU A 67 -14.54 4.12 -9.62
N PRO A 68 -15.74 3.52 -9.48
CA PRO A 68 -16.68 3.87 -8.42
C PRO A 68 -16.09 3.74 -7.01
N TYR A 69 -15.21 2.76 -6.77
CA TYR A 69 -14.58 2.55 -5.47
C TYR A 69 -13.45 3.55 -5.22
N PHE A 70 -12.67 3.91 -6.26
CA PHE A 70 -11.71 5.01 -6.15
C PHE A 70 -12.41 6.32 -5.79
N ARG A 71 -13.51 6.64 -6.47
CA ARG A 71 -14.34 7.82 -6.16
C ARG A 71 -14.96 7.74 -4.76
N LYS A 72 -15.43 6.57 -4.33
CA LYS A 72 -15.98 6.39 -2.98
C LYS A 72 -14.92 6.59 -1.88
N ALA A 73 -13.68 6.21 -2.14
CA ALA A 73 -12.62 6.28 -1.14
C ALA A 73 -12.14 7.71 -0.87
N GLU A 74 -12.06 8.56 -1.89
CA GLU A 74 -11.42 9.87 -1.81
C GLU A 74 -12.40 11.04 -1.61
N ASN A 75 -11.89 12.10 -1.00
CA ASN A 75 -12.46 13.44 -0.98
C ASN A 75 -11.41 14.39 -1.57
N TRP A 76 -11.55 14.65 -2.87
CA TRP A 76 -10.66 15.47 -3.67
C TRP A 76 -10.92 16.96 -3.46
N ILE A 77 -9.86 17.72 -3.20
CA ILE A 77 -9.93 19.17 -2.98
C ILE A 77 -10.51 19.94 -4.17
N GLY A 78 -10.39 19.41 -5.39
CA GLY A 78 -10.91 20.02 -6.62
C GLY A 78 -12.41 19.76 -6.88
N GLY A 79 -13.09 19.04 -5.98
CA GLY A 79 -14.50 18.67 -6.14
C GLY A 79 -14.69 17.37 -6.91
N GLU A 80 -15.91 16.82 -6.86
CA GLU A 80 -16.23 15.60 -7.59
C GLU A 80 -16.35 15.84 -9.09
N ASN A 81 -15.99 14.83 -9.88
CA ASN A 81 -16.24 14.78 -11.31
C ASN A 81 -16.39 13.32 -11.76
N GLU A 82 -16.32 13.07 -13.07
CA GLU A 82 -16.40 11.73 -13.65
C GLU A 82 -15.37 10.75 -13.04
N TYR A 83 -14.16 11.23 -12.76
CA TYR A 83 -13.04 10.42 -12.26
C TYR A 83 -12.77 10.58 -10.77
N ARG A 84 -13.16 11.71 -10.17
CA ARG A 84 -12.79 12.11 -8.80
C ARG A 84 -13.96 12.00 -7.84
N GLY A 85 -13.66 11.62 -6.60
CA GLY A 85 -14.61 11.57 -5.50
C GLY A 85 -14.59 12.85 -4.67
N GLY A 86 -15.75 13.35 -4.25
CA GLY A 86 -15.86 14.55 -3.39
C GLY A 86 -16.32 14.26 -1.95
N HIS A 87 -16.62 13.00 -1.63
CA HIS A 87 -17.38 12.65 -0.43
C HIS A 87 -16.81 11.47 0.37
N GLY A 88 -15.67 10.91 -0.05
CA GLY A 88 -14.99 9.83 0.65
C GLY A 88 -14.34 10.27 1.96
N LEU A 89 -13.81 9.31 2.72
CA LEU A 89 -13.17 9.57 4.02
C LEU A 89 -11.70 9.97 3.88
N LEU A 90 -11.06 9.69 2.75
CA LEU A 90 -9.65 9.99 2.53
C LEU A 90 -9.49 11.37 1.87
N PRO A 91 -9.03 12.42 2.58
CA PRO A 91 -8.76 13.70 1.94
C PRO A 91 -7.56 13.57 0.99
N VAL A 92 -7.75 14.05 -0.24
CA VAL A 92 -6.73 14.08 -1.28
C VAL A 92 -6.60 15.52 -1.77
N GLY A 93 -5.37 16.01 -1.89
CA GLY A 93 -5.12 17.39 -2.32
C GLY A 93 -3.78 17.57 -3.03
N ILE A 94 -3.50 18.78 -3.44
CA ILE A 94 -2.28 19.18 -4.17
C ILE A 94 -1.22 19.83 -3.27
N GLY A 95 -1.34 19.67 -1.95
CA GLY A 95 -0.50 20.36 -0.98
C GLY A 95 -0.62 21.87 -1.09
N ASN A 96 0.50 22.55 -1.36
CA ASN A 96 0.54 23.99 -1.63
C ASN A 96 0.39 24.34 -3.12
N GLY A 97 -0.07 23.40 -3.96
CA GLY A 97 -0.21 23.61 -5.40
C GLY A 97 1.12 23.88 -6.10
N MET A 98 2.20 23.27 -5.61
CA MET A 98 3.58 23.51 -6.09
C MET A 98 4.05 24.97 -5.96
N GLN A 99 3.39 25.78 -5.12
CA GLN A 99 3.79 27.16 -4.90
C GLN A 99 5.11 27.25 -4.12
N GLY A 100 5.86 28.32 -4.33
CA GLY A 100 7.04 28.65 -3.53
C GLY A 100 8.35 27.93 -3.89
N ASN A 101 8.36 27.05 -4.91
CA ASN A 101 9.60 26.47 -5.43
C ASN A 101 9.64 26.49 -6.98
N PRO A 102 10.49 27.31 -7.60
CA PRO A 102 10.57 27.42 -9.07
C PRO A 102 11.03 26.12 -9.76
N LEU A 103 11.66 25.19 -9.03
CA LEU A 103 12.11 23.92 -9.61
C LEU A 103 10.96 23.03 -10.09
N TYR A 104 9.76 23.13 -9.49
CA TYR A 104 8.61 22.35 -9.95
C TYR A 104 8.20 22.73 -11.37
N GLN A 105 8.07 24.03 -11.63
CA GLN A 105 7.72 24.52 -12.95
C GLN A 105 8.83 24.24 -13.96
N ALA A 106 10.10 24.43 -13.56
CA ALA A 106 11.24 24.10 -14.40
C ALA A 106 11.25 22.61 -14.83
N PHE A 107 10.93 21.70 -13.91
CA PHE A 107 10.85 20.27 -14.21
C PHE A 107 9.69 19.92 -15.15
N ILE A 108 8.50 20.50 -14.94
CA ILE A 108 7.34 20.29 -15.83
C ILE A 108 7.63 20.82 -17.24
N SER A 109 8.15 22.05 -17.33
CA SER A 109 8.49 22.65 -18.62
C SER A 109 9.61 21.92 -19.35
N ALA A 110 10.57 21.33 -18.63
CA ALA A 110 11.59 20.49 -19.24
C ALA A 110 11.00 19.21 -19.84
N GLY A 111 9.99 18.61 -19.19
CA GLY A 111 9.23 17.49 -19.73
C GLY A 111 8.51 17.84 -21.03
N GLU A 112 7.83 18.99 -21.05
CA GLU A 112 7.17 19.53 -22.25
C GLU A 112 8.18 19.79 -23.39
N GLN A 113 9.32 20.40 -23.09
CA GLN A 113 10.40 20.64 -24.05
C GLN A 113 11.02 19.33 -24.59
N ALA A 114 11.02 18.28 -23.79
CA ALA A 114 11.45 16.94 -24.20
C ALA A 114 10.40 16.19 -25.03
N GLY A 115 9.23 16.80 -25.28
CA GLY A 115 8.17 16.25 -26.13
C GLY A 115 7.10 15.45 -25.39
N TYR A 116 7.11 15.44 -24.05
CA TYR A 116 6.07 14.78 -23.26
C TYR A 116 4.90 15.73 -22.98
N PRO A 117 3.66 15.21 -22.89
CA PRO A 117 2.52 16.05 -22.56
C PRO A 117 2.57 16.50 -21.10
N ARG A 118 1.88 17.60 -20.81
CA ARG A 118 1.51 17.98 -19.45
C ARG A 118 0.16 17.34 -19.08
N THR A 119 -0.02 17.00 -17.81
CA THR A 119 -1.30 16.55 -17.25
C THR A 119 -1.68 17.39 -16.04
N ASP A 120 -2.95 17.79 -15.99
CA ASP A 120 -3.52 18.51 -14.85
C ASP A 120 -4.07 17.55 -13.77
N ASP A 121 -4.38 16.31 -14.14
CA ASP A 121 -4.83 15.26 -13.22
C ASP A 121 -4.48 13.87 -13.76
N TYR A 122 -3.36 13.31 -13.30
CA TYR A 122 -2.93 11.96 -13.67
C TYR A 122 -3.80 10.84 -13.08
N ASN A 123 -4.75 11.16 -12.18
CA ASN A 123 -5.79 10.25 -11.72
C ASN A 123 -7.13 10.45 -12.45
N GLY A 124 -7.17 11.35 -13.43
CA GLY A 124 -8.32 11.66 -14.29
C GLY A 124 -8.18 11.07 -15.69
N TYR A 125 -8.71 11.79 -16.69
CA TYR A 125 -8.75 11.35 -18.09
C TYR A 125 -7.37 11.05 -18.68
N GLN A 126 -6.37 11.92 -18.46
CA GLN A 126 -5.05 11.80 -19.04
C GLN A 126 -4.01 11.43 -17.96
N GLN A 127 -3.70 10.14 -17.88
CA GLN A 127 -2.81 9.60 -16.86
C GLN A 127 -1.32 9.81 -17.18
N GLU A 128 -0.98 9.86 -18.47
CA GLU A 128 0.37 10.15 -18.94
C GLU A 128 0.63 11.66 -18.98
N GLY A 129 1.79 12.07 -18.44
CA GLY A 129 2.32 13.42 -18.60
C GLY A 129 3.00 13.97 -17.36
N PHE A 130 3.57 15.16 -17.50
CA PHE A 130 4.19 15.89 -16.40
C PHE A 130 3.14 16.74 -15.67
N GLY A 131 3.08 16.63 -14.35
CA GLY A 131 2.10 17.31 -13.51
C GLY A 131 2.50 17.33 -12.04
N GLY A 132 1.71 18.02 -11.21
CA GLY A 132 1.94 18.08 -9.78
C GLY A 132 1.43 16.83 -9.04
N TYR A 133 2.19 16.33 -8.07
CA TYR A 133 1.74 15.20 -7.26
C TYR A 133 0.52 15.52 -6.41
N HIS A 134 -0.44 14.59 -6.41
CA HIS A 134 -1.55 14.55 -5.47
C HIS A 134 -1.11 13.81 -4.22
N MET A 135 -1.68 14.19 -3.07
CA MET A 135 -1.26 13.67 -1.77
C MET A 135 -2.44 13.35 -0.87
N THR A 136 -2.30 12.31 -0.05
CA THR A 136 -3.23 12.00 1.05
C THR A 136 -2.96 12.90 2.26
N VAL A 137 -3.39 14.16 2.17
CA VAL A 137 -3.20 15.20 3.18
C VAL A 137 -4.51 15.95 3.38
N GLY A 138 -4.94 16.11 4.63
CA GLY A 138 -6.10 16.92 5.01
C GLY A 138 -5.72 17.96 6.06
N GLY A 139 -6.04 19.24 5.82
CA GLY A 139 -5.72 20.32 6.76
C GLY A 139 -4.23 20.47 7.06
N GLY A 140 -3.36 20.17 6.08
CA GLY A 140 -1.89 20.19 6.25
C GLY A 140 -1.32 19.00 7.02
N VAL A 141 -2.13 18.02 7.40
CA VAL A 141 -1.71 16.83 8.13
C VAL A 141 -1.87 15.59 7.25
N ARG A 142 -0.91 14.66 7.32
CA ARG A 142 -1.00 13.32 6.71
C ARG A 142 -2.37 12.71 7.00
N ALA A 143 -2.99 12.08 6.01
CA ALA A 143 -4.18 11.26 6.20
C ALA A 143 -3.85 9.78 6.02
N SER A 144 -3.49 9.08 7.10
CA SER A 144 -3.31 7.63 7.07
C SER A 144 -4.66 6.90 7.02
N SER A 145 -4.67 5.62 6.64
CA SER A 145 -5.90 4.82 6.66
C SER A 145 -6.50 4.70 8.06
N ALA A 146 -5.68 4.69 9.12
CA ALA A 146 -6.18 4.74 10.48
C ALA A 146 -6.85 6.08 10.80
N GLN A 147 -6.31 7.21 10.33
CA GLN A 147 -6.92 8.51 10.56
C GLN A 147 -8.22 8.70 9.77
N ALA A 148 -8.24 8.29 8.50
CA ALA A 148 -9.39 8.44 7.63
C ALA A 148 -10.52 7.45 7.98
N TYR A 149 -10.22 6.17 8.20
CA TYR A 149 -11.24 5.11 8.28
C TYR A 149 -11.46 4.55 9.68
N LEU A 150 -10.43 4.52 10.55
CA LEU A 150 -10.54 3.86 11.85
C LEU A 150 -10.93 4.84 12.96
N ARG A 151 -10.17 5.94 13.13
CA ARG A 151 -10.37 6.92 14.21
C ARG A 151 -11.81 7.44 14.31
N PRO A 152 -12.51 7.78 13.20
CA PRO A 152 -13.88 8.30 13.28
C PRO A 152 -14.90 7.30 13.85
N ILE A 153 -14.57 6.00 13.86
CA ILE A 153 -15.52 4.93 14.19
C ILE A 153 -15.08 4.10 15.40
N LEU A 154 -13.99 4.47 16.10
CA LEU A 154 -13.47 3.72 17.26
C LEU A 154 -14.48 3.57 18.40
N GLY A 155 -15.45 4.48 18.52
CA GLY A 155 -16.49 4.44 19.55
C GLY A 155 -17.64 3.47 19.27
N ARG A 156 -17.65 2.78 18.11
CA ARG A 156 -18.72 1.83 17.79
C ARG A 156 -18.64 0.59 18.67
N SER A 157 -19.74 0.21 19.31
CA SER A 157 -19.81 -0.93 20.24
C SER A 157 -19.53 -2.28 19.57
N ASN A 158 -19.74 -2.39 18.26
CA ASN A 158 -19.47 -3.59 17.47
C ASN A 158 -18.06 -3.63 16.85
N LEU A 159 -17.17 -2.68 17.20
CA LEU A 159 -15.79 -2.65 16.73
C LEU A 159 -14.83 -2.77 17.92
N ARG A 160 -13.96 -3.78 17.88
CA ARG A 160 -12.86 -3.94 18.83
C ARG A 160 -11.52 -3.86 18.11
N VAL A 161 -10.64 -3.00 18.61
CA VAL A 161 -9.25 -2.89 18.15
C VAL A 161 -8.34 -3.38 19.25
N VAL A 162 -7.55 -4.41 18.96
CA VAL A 162 -6.51 -4.91 19.86
C VAL A 162 -5.15 -4.53 19.26
N THR A 163 -4.39 -3.70 19.96
CA THR A 163 -3.07 -3.24 19.54
C THR A 163 -1.98 -4.00 20.29
N GLN A 164 -0.73 -3.87 19.83
CA GLN A 164 0.42 -4.59 20.41
C GLN A 164 0.21 -6.12 20.43
N SER A 165 -0.54 -6.61 19.45
CA SER A 165 -0.85 -8.02 19.26
C SER A 165 -0.34 -8.50 17.91
N GLN A 166 0.34 -9.64 17.89
CA GLN A 166 0.86 -10.24 16.67
C GLN A 166 0.12 -11.53 16.36
N VAL A 167 -0.56 -11.58 15.22
CA VAL A 167 -1.15 -12.84 14.73
C VAL A 167 -0.04 -13.76 14.20
N HIS A 168 -0.04 -15.00 14.67
CA HIS A 168 0.90 -16.03 14.22
C HIS A 168 0.29 -16.88 13.11
N ARG A 169 -0.93 -17.39 13.34
CA ARG A 169 -1.59 -18.32 12.43
C ARG A 169 -3.11 -18.29 12.56
N ILE A 170 -3.77 -18.87 11.58
CA ILE A 170 -5.20 -19.14 11.52
C ILE A 170 -5.40 -20.60 11.91
N VAL A 171 -6.45 -20.88 12.67
CA VAL A 171 -6.90 -22.24 12.99
C VAL A 171 -7.97 -22.63 11.98
N LEU A 172 -7.79 -23.81 11.39
CA LEU A 172 -8.68 -24.36 10.36
C LEU A 172 -9.38 -25.62 10.87
N GLU A 173 -10.66 -25.74 10.54
CA GLU A 173 -11.42 -26.99 10.60
C GLU A 173 -11.75 -27.41 9.17
N GLY A 174 -11.02 -28.41 8.66
CA GLY A 174 -11.03 -28.75 7.24
C GLY A 174 -10.60 -27.54 6.39
N ARG A 175 -11.53 -26.99 5.60
CA ARG A 175 -11.30 -25.80 4.75
C ARG A 175 -11.84 -24.49 5.35
N ARG A 176 -12.37 -24.51 6.58
CA ARG A 176 -12.98 -23.34 7.22
C ARG A 176 -12.04 -22.73 8.25
N ALA A 177 -11.78 -21.43 8.17
CA ALA A 177 -11.14 -20.67 9.24
C ALA A 177 -12.09 -20.48 10.42
N VAL A 178 -11.66 -20.87 11.61
CA VAL A 178 -12.51 -20.85 12.83
C VAL A 178 -11.93 -20.00 13.95
N ALA A 179 -10.63 -19.72 13.93
CA ALA A 179 -10.00 -18.85 14.91
C ALA A 179 -8.68 -18.28 14.40
N VAL A 180 -8.15 -17.28 15.10
CA VAL A 180 -6.77 -16.82 14.97
C VAL A 180 -6.03 -17.03 16.28
N VAL A 181 -4.75 -17.36 16.17
CA VAL A 181 -3.82 -17.46 17.28
C VAL A 181 -2.90 -16.26 17.23
N TYR A 182 -2.86 -15.49 18.32
CA TYR A 182 -2.09 -14.27 18.41
C TYR A 182 -1.38 -14.16 19.75
N GLU A 183 -0.22 -13.50 19.75
CA GLU A 183 0.51 -13.16 20.95
C GLU A 183 0.11 -11.77 21.43
N PHE A 184 -0.09 -11.64 22.74
CA PHE A 184 -0.26 -10.37 23.44
C PHE A 184 0.46 -10.45 24.78
N ASP A 185 1.31 -9.47 25.06
CA ASP A 185 2.10 -9.40 26.30
C ASP A 185 2.89 -10.69 26.60
N GLY A 186 3.46 -11.32 25.57
CA GLY A 186 4.23 -12.56 25.68
C GLY A 186 3.41 -13.84 25.90
N HIS A 187 2.08 -13.75 25.91
CA HIS A 187 1.18 -14.88 26.05
C HIS A 187 0.40 -15.15 24.76
N GLU A 188 0.22 -16.43 24.44
CA GLU A 188 -0.58 -16.86 23.29
C GLU A 188 -2.06 -16.91 23.65
N PHE A 189 -2.89 -16.33 22.79
CA PHE A 189 -4.34 -16.33 22.89
C PHE A 189 -4.98 -16.83 21.60
N GLN A 190 -6.16 -17.43 21.73
CA GLN A 190 -6.99 -17.83 20.60
C GLN A 190 -8.28 -17.01 20.56
N LEU A 191 -8.60 -16.45 19.40
CA LEU A 191 -9.82 -15.68 19.16
C LEU A 191 -10.66 -16.35 18.07
N GLY A 192 -11.85 -16.83 18.42
CA GLY A 192 -12.77 -17.48 17.50
C GLY A 192 -13.42 -16.51 16.51
N ALA A 193 -13.67 -16.97 15.29
CA ALA A 193 -14.36 -16.26 14.23
C ALA A 193 -15.67 -16.99 13.86
N GLN A 194 -16.80 -16.27 13.92
CA GLN A 194 -18.11 -16.85 13.61
C GLN A 194 -18.36 -16.91 12.10
N ALA A 195 -17.98 -15.86 11.37
CA ALA A 195 -18.16 -15.74 9.93
C ALA A 195 -16.86 -15.96 9.16
N GLU A 196 -15.98 -14.96 9.17
CA GLU A 196 -14.79 -14.90 8.32
C GLU A 196 -13.55 -14.41 9.07
N VAL A 197 -12.38 -14.76 8.53
CA VAL A 197 -11.08 -14.19 8.90
C VAL A 197 -10.52 -13.46 7.69
N ILE A 198 -10.37 -12.14 7.78
CA ILE A 198 -9.85 -11.30 6.70
C ILE A 198 -8.38 -10.95 7.02
N VAL A 199 -7.44 -11.41 6.19
CA VAL A 199 -6.00 -11.19 6.40
C VAL A 199 -5.55 -9.91 5.70
N CYS A 200 -5.21 -8.89 6.49
CA CYS A 200 -4.77 -7.57 6.00
C CYS A 200 -3.33 -7.23 6.44
N ALA A 201 -2.43 -8.21 6.46
CA ALA A 201 -1.05 -8.05 6.99
C ALA A 201 -0.03 -7.56 5.95
N GLY A 202 -0.51 -7.04 4.80
CA GLY A 202 0.32 -6.56 3.68
C GLY A 202 0.96 -7.70 2.86
N ALA A 203 1.63 -7.33 1.77
CA ALA A 203 2.20 -8.28 0.81
C ALA A 203 3.27 -9.23 1.39
N ILE A 204 3.95 -8.82 2.47
CA ILE A 204 4.96 -9.63 3.17
C ILE A 204 4.33 -10.43 4.32
N GLY A 205 3.52 -9.78 5.17
CA GLY A 205 2.99 -10.43 6.38
C GLY A 205 1.87 -11.43 6.11
N SER A 206 1.03 -11.19 5.10
CA SER A 206 -0.11 -12.05 4.79
C SER A 206 0.31 -13.47 4.35
N PRO A 207 1.22 -13.67 3.37
CA PRO A 207 1.66 -15.02 3.00
C PRO A 207 2.36 -15.73 4.17
N VAL A 208 3.08 -15.02 5.03
CA VAL A 208 3.73 -15.61 6.22
C VAL A 208 2.69 -16.12 7.23
N ILE A 209 1.57 -15.42 7.43
CA ILE A 209 0.46 -15.91 8.27
C ILE A 209 -0.17 -17.15 7.62
N LEU A 210 -0.44 -17.13 6.31
CA LEU A 210 -1.02 -18.26 5.60
C LEU A 210 -0.13 -19.51 5.67
N GLN A 211 1.17 -19.37 5.39
CA GLN A 211 2.13 -20.47 5.46
C GLN A 211 2.23 -21.05 6.87
N ARG A 212 2.31 -20.21 7.92
CA ARG A 212 2.27 -20.67 9.33
C ARG A 212 0.95 -21.33 9.73
N SER A 213 -0.10 -21.14 8.94
CA SER A 213 -1.41 -21.79 9.11
C SER A 213 -1.52 -23.11 8.33
N GLY A 214 -0.46 -23.55 7.66
CA GLY A 214 -0.47 -24.73 6.79
C GLY A 214 -1.08 -24.49 5.41
N ILE A 215 -1.20 -23.23 4.97
CA ILE A 215 -1.71 -22.85 3.65
C ILE A 215 -0.55 -22.34 2.80
N GLY A 216 -0.14 -23.10 1.78
CA GLY A 216 0.98 -22.71 0.91
C GLY A 216 1.63 -23.87 0.14
N PRO A 217 2.82 -23.64 -0.46
CA PRO A 217 3.55 -24.65 -1.21
C PRO A 217 3.89 -25.87 -0.34
N ALA A 218 3.43 -27.06 -0.73
CA ALA A 218 3.47 -28.23 0.17
C ALA A 218 4.89 -28.65 0.57
N ALA A 219 5.83 -28.62 -0.38
CA ALA A 219 7.24 -28.95 -0.15
C ALA A 219 7.89 -27.95 0.83
N HIS A 220 7.70 -26.65 0.59
CA HIS A 220 8.26 -25.59 1.44
C HIS A 220 7.74 -25.68 2.88
N LEU A 221 6.43 -25.90 3.06
CA LEU A 221 5.85 -26.06 4.40
C LEU A 221 6.41 -27.30 5.12
N SER A 222 6.57 -28.41 4.40
CA SER A 222 7.13 -29.65 4.95
C SER A 222 8.59 -29.46 5.38
N ASP A 223 9.41 -28.77 4.58
CA ASP A 223 10.80 -28.43 4.91
C ASP A 223 10.92 -27.56 6.18
N MET A 224 9.89 -26.75 6.46
CA MET A 224 9.78 -25.94 7.68
C MET A 224 9.15 -26.67 8.87
N GLY A 225 8.79 -27.96 8.72
CA GLY A 225 8.12 -28.73 9.77
C GLY A 225 6.66 -28.30 10.04
N ILE A 226 6.03 -27.63 9.08
CA ILE A 226 4.65 -27.16 9.18
C ILE A 226 3.73 -28.18 8.49
N ALA A 227 2.71 -28.65 9.20
CA ALA A 227 1.70 -29.53 8.61
C ALA A 227 0.94 -28.82 7.49
N VAL A 228 0.87 -29.46 6.31
CA VAL A 228 0.12 -28.93 5.16
C VAL A 228 -1.37 -29.18 5.37
N VAL A 229 -2.15 -28.11 5.49
CA VAL A 229 -3.61 -28.16 5.61
C VAL A 229 -4.27 -27.89 4.26
N HIS A 230 -3.76 -26.91 3.52
CA HIS A 230 -4.24 -26.57 2.18
C HIS A 230 -3.07 -26.26 1.25
N PRO A 231 -2.72 -27.17 0.32
CA PRO A 231 -1.66 -26.93 -0.64
C PRO A 231 -2.09 -25.82 -1.60
N LEU A 232 -1.31 -24.74 -1.66
CA LEU A 232 -1.56 -23.60 -2.54
C LEU A 232 -0.24 -22.96 -2.96
N GLU A 233 0.28 -23.37 -4.11
CA GLU A 233 1.63 -23.05 -4.60
C GLU A 233 1.87 -21.54 -4.79
N GLY A 234 0.82 -20.75 -5.04
CA GLY A 234 0.96 -19.29 -5.23
C GLY A 234 1.30 -18.51 -3.95
N VAL A 235 1.12 -19.08 -2.76
CA VAL A 235 1.32 -18.34 -1.49
C VAL A 235 2.80 -18.03 -1.28
N GLY A 236 3.11 -16.73 -1.24
CA GLY A 236 4.47 -16.21 -1.08
C GLY A 236 5.25 -16.10 -2.39
N GLN A 237 4.63 -16.43 -3.52
CA GLN A 237 5.22 -16.32 -4.86
C GLN A 237 4.79 -15.02 -5.56
N ASN A 238 5.37 -14.76 -6.74
CA ASN A 238 5.04 -13.62 -7.60
C ASN A 238 5.15 -12.25 -6.88
N LEU A 239 6.14 -12.12 -5.98
CA LEU A 239 6.45 -10.83 -5.36
C LEU A 239 6.98 -9.87 -6.42
N GLN A 240 6.32 -8.73 -6.57
CA GLN A 240 6.71 -7.64 -7.47
C GLN A 240 6.88 -6.37 -6.64
N ASP A 241 7.94 -5.62 -6.90
CA ASP A 241 8.22 -4.34 -6.25
C ASP A 241 8.84 -3.37 -7.26
N HIS A 242 8.60 -2.07 -7.07
CA HIS A 242 9.19 -1.04 -7.92
C HIS A 242 10.59 -0.68 -7.40
N ARG A 243 11.58 -0.72 -8.30
CA ARG A 243 12.94 -0.30 -7.96
C ARG A 243 13.03 1.22 -7.93
N GLU A 244 13.11 1.79 -6.75
CA GLU A 244 13.36 3.21 -6.58
C GLU A 244 14.86 3.53 -6.61
N ARG A 245 15.25 4.52 -7.43
CA ARG A 245 16.61 5.08 -7.46
C ARG A 245 16.54 6.57 -7.16
N PHE A 246 17.07 6.97 -6.01
CA PHE A 246 17.25 8.39 -5.68
C PHE A 246 18.50 8.91 -6.38
N THR A 247 18.33 9.92 -7.24
CA THR A 247 19.45 10.63 -7.88
C THR A 247 19.45 12.05 -7.35
N CYS A 248 20.51 12.45 -6.65
CA CYS A 248 20.68 13.83 -6.20
C CYS A 248 21.52 14.57 -7.24
N SER A 249 20.89 15.46 -8.00
CA SER A 249 21.57 16.39 -8.89
C SER A 249 21.85 17.69 -8.13
N ILE A 250 23.12 18.00 -7.90
CA ILE A 250 23.54 19.30 -7.37
C ILE A 250 23.65 20.24 -8.56
N ALA A 251 22.73 21.19 -8.67
CA ALA A 251 22.85 22.30 -9.63
C ALA A 251 23.96 23.24 -9.14
N VAL A 252 25.14 23.15 -9.74
CA VAL A 252 26.22 24.11 -9.49
C VAL A 252 25.96 25.32 -10.40
N GLY A 253 25.40 26.38 -9.85
CA GLY A 253 25.22 27.64 -10.58
C GLY A 253 26.58 28.28 -10.89
N ASN A 254 26.89 28.45 -12.18
CA ASN A 254 27.97 29.35 -12.58
C ASN A 254 27.57 30.78 -12.19
N ARG A 255 28.20 31.34 -11.15
CA ARG A 255 28.20 32.79 -10.97
C ARG A 255 29.03 33.40 -12.09
N SER A 256 28.36 33.92 -13.11
CA SER A 256 28.98 34.88 -14.04
C SER A 256 29.49 36.07 -13.23
N ARG A 257 30.78 36.39 -13.38
CA ARG A 257 31.39 37.63 -12.90
C ARG A 257 30.89 38.81 -13.71
#